data_AF-A0A8W8IEE5-F1
#
_entry.id   AF-A0A8W8IEE5-F1
#
_cell.length_a   1.000
_cell.length_b   1.000
_cell.length_c   1.000
_cell.angle_alpha   90.00
_cell.angle_beta   90.00
_cell.angle_gamma   90.00
#
_symmetry.space_group_name_H-M   'P 1'
#
loop_
_entity.id
_entity.type
_entity.pdbx_description
1 polymer ?
#
loop_
_entity_poly.entity_id
_entity_poly.type
_entity_poly.pdbx_seq_one_letter_code
_entity_poly.pdbx_strand_id
1 'polypeptide(L)'
;MGLRIFKEPFNVFEEQIRRFRKECKENYCALVLLVLCNNQLCVEDIHQNDRLREKFKLALNLCEMLTNTAPSTIGDALKTLQGFLIKKIDDTYHFYHDFVMEVTTYVFGTDYPRETLRSQFGHKRTKE
;
A
#
# COMPACT_ATOMS: atom_id res chain seq x y z
N MET A 1 5.50 30.63 23.13
CA MET A 1 6.02 29.24 23.14
C MET A 1 4.84 28.31 22.90
N GLY A 2 4.72 27.73 21.71
CA GLY A 2 3.57 26.88 21.34
C GLY A 2 3.81 25.44 21.77
N LEU A 3 2.88 24.88 22.56
CA LEU A 3 2.85 23.48 22.96
C LEU A 3 2.85 22.61 21.70
N ARG A 4 3.84 21.72 21.56
CA ARG A 4 3.78 20.64 20.56
C ARG A 4 2.66 19.71 21.01
N ILE A 5 1.46 19.91 20.46
CA ILE A 5 0.33 19.02 20.67
C ILE A 5 0.80 17.64 20.21
N PHE A 6 0.93 16.71 21.16
CA PHE A 6 1.16 15.30 20.87
C PHE A 6 -0.04 14.82 20.06
N LYS A 7 0.09 14.85 18.74
CA LYS A 7 -0.90 14.27 17.85
C LYS A 7 -0.74 12.76 17.97
N GLU A 8 -1.84 12.05 18.25
CA GLU A 8 -1.79 10.60 18.39
C GLU A 8 -1.16 9.96 17.14
N PRO A 9 -0.30 8.94 17.30
CA PRO A 9 0.41 8.31 16.19
C PRO A 9 -0.51 7.89 15.05
N PHE A 10 -1.71 7.41 15.39
CA PHE A 10 -2.77 7.07 14.43
C PHE A 10 -3.09 8.25 13.51
N ASN A 11 -3.47 9.40 14.09
CA ASN A 11 -3.88 10.58 13.33
C ASN A 11 -2.73 11.16 12.50
N VAL A 12 -1.47 10.99 12.93
CA VAL A 12 -0.29 11.38 12.15
C VAL A 12 -0.18 10.51 10.91
N PHE A 13 -0.17 9.17 11.07
CA PHE A 13 -0.05 8.27 9.92
C PHE A 13 -1.26 8.35 8.98
N GLU A 14 -2.47 8.43 9.53
CA GLU A 14 -3.69 8.56 8.74
C GLU A 14 -3.64 9.81 7.85
N GLU A 15 -3.29 10.96 8.42
CA GLU A 15 -3.16 12.20 7.67
C GLU A 15 -2.08 12.10 6.59
N GLN A 16 -0.90 11.54 6.91
CA GLN A 16 0.19 11.40 5.95
C GLN A 16 -0.18 10.49 4.78
N ILE A 17 -0.83 9.35 5.05
CA ILE A 17 -1.28 8.42 4.00
C ILE A 17 -2.35 9.09 3.13
N ARG A 18 -3.29 9.83 3.73
CA ARG A 18 -4.29 10.62 2.98
C ARG A 18 -3.66 11.74 2.16
N ARG A 19 -2.55 12.33 2.61
CA ARG A 19 -1.79 13.33 1.84
C ARG A 19 -1.12 12.70 0.62
N PHE A 20 -0.51 11.52 0.74
CA PHE A 20 0.05 10.84 -0.43
C PHE A 20 -0.98 10.65 -1.54
N ARG A 21 -2.21 10.28 -1.19
CA ARG A 21 -3.27 10.15 -2.20
C ARG A 21 -3.48 11.43 -3.04
N LYS A 22 -3.29 12.61 -2.46
CA LYS A 22 -3.47 13.92 -3.12
C LYS A 22 -2.20 14.42 -3.79
N GLU A 23 -1.06 14.22 -3.14
CA GLU A 23 0.21 14.87 -3.49
C GLU A 23 1.16 13.96 -4.29
N CYS A 24 1.08 12.64 -4.08
CA CYS A 24 1.93 11.66 -4.77
C CYS A 24 1.21 10.30 -4.86
N LYS A 25 0.49 10.11 -5.97
CA LYS A 25 -0.33 8.92 -6.22
C LYS A 25 0.52 7.64 -6.24
N GLU A 26 1.78 7.73 -6.66
CA GLU A 26 2.75 6.64 -6.68
C GLU A 26 3.02 6.10 -5.27
N ASN A 27 3.26 6.99 -4.30
CA ASN A 27 3.49 6.60 -2.91
C ASN A 27 2.24 5.95 -2.32
N TYR A 28 1.06 6.53 -2.56
CA TYR A 28 -0.19 5.93 -2.10
C TYR A 28 -0.42 4.55 -2.74
N CYS A 29 -0.20 4.43 -4.04
CA CYS A 29 -0.33 3.18 -4.78
C CYS A 29 0.63 2.10 -4.30
N ALA A 30 1.88 2.46 -3.97
CA ALA A 30 2.85 1.55 -3.39
C ALA A 30 2.34 0.97 -2.06
N LEU A 31 1.78 1.81 -1.18
CA LEU A 31 1.22 1.38 0.10
C LEU A 31 -0.02 0.48 -0.09
N VAL A 32 -0.93 0.84 -1.00
CA VAL A 32 -2.10 0.01 -1.33
C VAL A 32 -1.67 -1.35 -1.88
N LEU A 33 -0.71 -1.38 -2.81
CA LEU A 33 -0.21 -2.62 -3.37
C LEU A 33 0.39 -3.53 -2.30
N LEU A 34 1.12 -2.95 -1.34
CA LEU A 34 1.69 -3.70 -0.23
C LEU A 34 0.61 -4.31 0.68
N VAL A 35 -0.49 -3.58 0.94
CA VAL A 35 -1.68 -4.12 1.63
C VAL A 35 -2.30 -5.28 0.84
N LEU A 36 -2.51 -5.10 -0.48
CA LEU A 36 -3.06 -6.16 -1.35
C LEU A 36 -2.18 -7.41 -1.38
N CYS A 37 -0.88 -7.26 -1.18
CA CYS A 37 0.10 -8.34 -1.14
C CYS A 37 0.33 -8.92 0.26
N ASN A 38 -0.52 -8.59 1.24
CA ASN A 38 -0.41 -9.05 2.62
C ASN A 38 0.99 -8.78 3.18
N ASN A 39 1.48 -7.55 2.99
CA ASN A 39 2.75 -7.08 3.53
C ASN A 39 4.02 -7.68 2.87
N GLN A 40 3.89 -8.46 1.81
CA GLN A 40 5.03 -9.08 1.13
C GLN A 40 5.02 -8.74 -0.36
N LEU A 41 5.84 -7.77 -0.77
CA LEU A 41 5.91 -7.33 -2.17
C LEU A 41 7.33 -7.43 -2.72
N CYS A 42 7.53 -8.26 -3.74
CA CYS A 42 8.70 -8.25 -4.60
C CYS A 42 8.34 -7.53 -5.91
N VAL A 43 9.08 -6.49 -6.28
CA VAL A 43 8.79 -5.69 -7.48
C VAL A 43 9.17 -6.46 -8.74
N GLU A 44 10.25 -7.24 -8.70
CA GLU A 44 10.75 -8.03 -9.83
C GLU A 44 9.73 -9.12 -10.23
N ASP A 45 9.03 -9.69 -9.25
CA ASP A 45 8.03 -10.73 -9.45
C ASP A 45 6.75 -10.24 -10.15
N ILE A 46 6.52 -8.92 -10.24
CA ILE A 46 5.29 -8.36 -10.84
C ILE A 46 5.14 -8.80 -12.30
N HIS A 47 6.25 -8.98 -13.02
CA HIS A 47 6.22 -9.45 -14.41
C HIS A 47 6.04 -10.96 -14.55
N GLN A 48 6.41 -11.73 -13.52
CA GLN A 48 6.47 -13.19 -13.58
C GLN A 48 5.23 -13.85 -12.97
N ASN A 49 4.56 -13.17 -12.04
CA ASN A 49 3.44 -13.72 -11.29
C ASN A 49 2.13 -13.04 -11.70
N ASP A 50 1.29 -13.75 -12.46
CA ASP A 50 0.02 -13.21 -12.95
C ASP A 50 -0.88 -12.70 -11.81
N ARG A 51 -0.92 -13.38 -10.66
CA ARG A 51 -1.73 -12.94 -9.50
C ARG A 51 -1.22 -11.62 -8.95
N LEU A 52 0.10 -11.45 -8.88
CA LEU A 52 0.72 -10.19 -8.45
C LEU A 52 0.50 -9.09 -9.49
N ARG A 53 0.60 -9.41 -10.78
CA ARG A 53 0.31 -8.48 -11.88
C ARG A 53 -1.14 -7.98 -11.85
N GLU A 54 -2.09 -8.85 -11.54
CA GLU A 54 -3.49 -8.45 -11.40
C GLU A 54 -3.72 -7.57 -10.15
N LYS A 55 -3.05 -7.84 -9.03
CA LYS A 55 -3.04 -6.93 -7.87
C LYS A 55 -2.41 -5.58 -8.19
N PHE A 56 -1.33 -5.57 -8.97
CA PHE A 56 -0.66 -4.35 -9.44
C PHE A 56 -1.61 -3.50 -10.29
N LYS A 57 -2.25 -4.08 -11.30
CA LYS A 57 -3.26 -3.39 -12.12
C LYS A 57 -4.43 -2.87 -11.30
N LEU A 58 -4.89 -3.66 -10.32
CA LEU A 58 -5.94 -3.25 -9.41
C LEU A 58 -5.50 -2.03 -8.58
N ALA A 59 -4.29 -2.06 -8.01
CA ALA A 59 -3.75 -0.93 -7.24
C ALA A 59 -3.68 0.35 -8.09
N LEU A 60 -3.17 0.25 -9.33
CA LEU A 60 -3.11 1.38 -10.26
C LEU A 60 -4.50 1.96 -10.53
N ASN A 61 -5.48 1.11 -10.81
CA ASN A 61 -6.85 1.55 -11.07
C ASN A 61 -7.47 2.25 -9.85
N LEU A 62 -7.31 1.68 -8.65
CA LEU A 62 -7.84 2.27 -7.42
C LEU A 62 -7.17 3.61 -7.11
N CYS A 63 -5.89 3.75 -7.41
CA CYS A 63 -5.14 5.00 -7.22
C CYS A 63 -5.28 5.98 -8.37
N GLU A 64 -6.14 5.69 -9.36
CA GLU A 64 -6.36 6.51 -10.55
C GLU A 64 -5.05 6.80 -11.32
N MET A 65 -4.18 5.79 -11.38
CA MET A 65 -2.95 5.79 -12.16
C MET A 65 -3.18 5.11 -13.52
N LEU A 66 -2.31 5.43 -14.49
CA LEU A 66 -2.37 4.80 -15.81
C LEU A 66 -2.02 3.31 -15.70
N THR A 67 -2.80 2.46 -16.38
CA THR A 67 -2.60 1.01 -16.35
C THR A 67 -1.32 0.53 -17.04
N ASN A 68 -0.68 1.41 -17.83
CA ASN A 68 0.62 1.17 -18.46
C ASN A 68 1.81 1.66 -17.60
N THR A 69 1.57 2.15 -16.38
CA THR A 69 2.64 2.53 -15.45
C THR A 69 3.58 1.34 -15.23
N ALA A 70 4.88 1.59 -15.40
CA ALA A 70 5.90 0.57 -15.24
C ALA A 70 6.02 0.15 -13.76
N PRO A 71 6.23 -1.15 -13.46
CA PRO A 71 6.47 -1.60 -12.09
C PRO A 71 7.64 -0.91 -11.39
N SER A 72 8.65 -0.47 -12.15
CA SER A 72 9.78 0.32 -11.62
C SER A 72 9.33 1.64 -10.98
N THR A 73 8.28 2.30 -11.50
CA THR A 73 7.72 3.52 -10.90
C THR A 73 7.23 3.26 -9.48
N ILE A 74 6.55 2.13 -9.24
CA ILE A 74 6.15 1.72 -7.89
C ILE A 74 7.36 1.27 -7.06
N GLY A 75 8.35 0.63 -7.68
CA GLY A 75 9.62 0.31 -7.04
C GLY A 75 10.36 1.53 -6.50
N ASP A 76 10.38 2.64 -7.25
CA ASP A 76 11.03 3.88 -6.83
C ASP A 76 10.23 4.61 -5.73
N ALA A 77 8.89 4.53 -5.78
CA ALA A 77 8.03 4.98 -4.69
C ALA A 77 8.30 4.18 -3.40
N LEU A 78 8.40 2.85 -3.49
CA LEU A 78 8.75 1.99 -2.34
C LEU A 78 10.11 2.38 -1.75
N LYS A 79 11.14 2.55 -2.59
CA LYS A 79 12.46 3.02 -2.12
C LYS A 79 12.40 4.36 -1.40
N THR A 80 11.58 5.29 -1.90
CA THR A 80 11.40 6.61 -1.27
C THR A 80 10.74 6.51 0.11
N LEU A 81 9.84 5.54 0.30
CA LEU A 81 9.15 5.29 1.56
C LEU A 81 9.98 4.42 2.54
N GLN A 82 11.07 3.82 2.07
CA GLN A 82 11.92 2.94 2.85
C GLN A 82 12.60 3.70 4.00
N GLY A 83 12.57 3.10 5.19
CA GLY A 83 13.12 3.71 6.41
C GLY A 83 12.13 4.64 7.12
N PHE A 84 10.95 4.89 6.54
CA PHE A 84 9.88 5.65 7.19
C PHE A 84 8.62 4.80 7.44
N LEU A 85 7.93 4.39 6.38
CA LEU A 85 6.70 3.56 6.50
C LEU A 85 6.95 2.09 6.18
N ILE A 86 7.98 1.83 5.38
CA ILE A 86 8.31 0.49 4.92
C ILE A 86 9.78 0.16 5.19
N LYS A 87 10.08 -1.13 5.20
CA LYS A 87 11.41 -1.71 5.26
C LYS A 87 11.56 -2.72 4.13
N LYS A 88 12.80 -2.91 3.69
CA LYS A 88 13.16 -3.95 2.73
C LYS A 88 13.88 -5.06 3.49
N ILE A 89 13.46 -6.31 3.29
CA ILE A 89 14.10 -7.52 3.81
C ILE A 89 14.40 -8.38 2.58
N ASP A 90 15.69 -8.61 2.33
CA ASP A 90 16.19 -9.17 1.07
C ASP A 90 15.66 -8.39 -0.14
N ASP A 91 14.90 -9.04 -1.02
CA ASP A 91 14.26 -8.40 -2.17
C ASP A 91 12.78 -8.04 -1.98
N THR A 92 12.26 -8.23 -0.77
CA THR A 92 10.84 -8.01 -0.46
C THR A 92 10.64 -6.75 0.38
N TYR A 93 9.62 -5.97 0.05
CA TYR A 93 9.17 -4.82 0.83
C TYR A 93 8.07 -5.23 1.80
N HIS A 94 8.12 -4.62 2.99
CA HIS A 94 7.21 -4.82 4.12
C HIS A 94 6.96 -3.50 4.82
N PHE A 95 5.80 -3.30 5.42
CA PHE A 95 5.55 -2.25 6.39
C PHE A 95 6.53 -2.35 7.55
N TYR A 96 6.96 -1.20 8.04
CA TYR A 96 7.92 -1.14 9.13
C TYR A 96 7.34 -1.75 10.41
N HIS A 97 6.08 -1.41 10.70
CA HIS A 97 5.28 -1.90 11.82
C HIS A 97 3.89 -2.35 11.35
N ASP A 98 3.33 -3.37 12.01
CA ASP A 98 1.94 -3.80 11.81
C ASP A 98 0.96 -2.64 11.99
N PHE A 99 1.22 -1.75 12.94
CA PHE A 99 0.41 -0.54 13.13
C PHE A 99 0.32 0.33 11.87
N VAL A 100 1.41 0.50 11.12
CA VAL A 100 1.39 1.27 9.87
C VAL A 100 0.57 0.54 8.80
N MET A 101 0.68 -0.79 8.73
CA MET A 101 -0.15 -1.61 7.85
C MET A 101 -1.63 -1.47 8.22
N GLU A 102 -1.99 -1.52 9.51
CA GLU A 102 -3.36 -1.36 9.98
C GLU A 102 -3.93 0.01 9.64
N VAL A 103 -3.19 1.10 9.90
CA VAL A 103 -3.64 2.45 9.54
C VAL A 103 -3.79 2.58 8.01
N THR A 104 -2.86 2.04 7.23
CA THR A 104 -2.96 2.04 5.77
C THR A 104 -4.18 1.25 5.29
N THR A 105 -4.41 0.08 5.87
CA THR A 105 -5.56 -0.77 5.56
C THR A 105 -6.87 -0.09 5.95
N TYR A 106 -6.90 0.64 7.07
CA TYR A 106 -8.05 1.42 7.51
C TYR A 106 -8.36 2.57 6.53
N VAL A 107 -7.36 3.36 6.15
CA VAL A 107 -7.53 4.45 5.17
C VAL A 107 -8.00 3.87 3.84
N PHE A 108 -7.30 2.84 3.34
CA PHE A 108 -7.67 2.14 2.12
C PHE A 108 -9.09 1.57 2.17
N GLY A 109 -9.48 0.94 3.27
CA GLY A 109 -10.79 0.31 3.42
C GLY A 109 -11.95 1.27 3.65
N THR A 110 -11.65 2.47 4.18
CA THR A 110 -12.61 3.56 4.20
C THR A 110 -12.89 4.08 2.79
N ASP A 111 -11.87 4.14 1.94
CA ASP A 111 -11.99 4.61 0.56
C ASP A 111 -12.54 3.54 -0.40
N TYR A 112 -12.20 2.27 -0.18
CA TYR A 112 -12.53 1.14 -1.06
C TYR A 112 -13.05 -0.07 -0.24
N PRO A 113 -14.24 0.03 0.36
CA PRO A 113 -14.76 -0.99 1.27
C PRO A 113 -15.00 -2.34 0.57
N ARG A 114 -15.40 -2.37 -0.71
CA ARG A 114 -15.63 -3.61 -1.46
C ARG A 114 -14.33 -4.39 -1.71
N GLU A 115 -13.27 -3.67 -2.03
CA GLU A 115 -11.96 -4.21 -2.39
C GLU A 115 -11.21 -4.69 -1.16
N THR A 116 -11.39 -4.00 -0.03
CA THR A 116 -10.87 -4.42 1.28
C THR A 116 -11.53 -5.72 1.73
N LEU A 117 -12.85 -5.83 1.58
CA LEU A 117 -13.55 -7.10 1.82
C LEU A 117 -13.02 -8.23 0.92
N ARG A 118 -12.76 -7.96 -0.36
CA ARG A 118 -12.19 -8.96 -1.27
C ARG A 118 -10.75 -9.33 -0.92
N SER A 119 -9.95 -8.39 -0.44
CA SER A 119 -8.54 -8.63 -0.11
C SER A 119 -8.39 -9.39 1.23
N GLN A 120 -9.24 -9.08 2.23
CA GLN A 120 -9.26 -9.77 3.52
C GLN A 120 -10.03 -11.10 3.50
N PHE A 121 -11.14 -11.20 2.75
CA PHE A 121 -12.01 -12.39 2.74
C PHE A 121 -11.94 -13.21 1.44
N GLY A 122 -11.23 -12.75 0.42
CA GLY A 122 -11.08 -13.46 -0.87
C GLY A 122 -10.35 -14.80 -0.78
N HIS A 123 -9.71 -15.11 0.35
CA HIS A 123 -9.12 -16.43 0.60
C HIS A 123 -10.16 -17.49 1.01
N LYS A 124 -11.42 -17.13 1.34
CA LYS A 124 -12.45 -18.07 1.82
C LYS A 124 -13.41 -18.60 0.75
N ARG A 125 -13.28 -18.24 -0.53
CA ARG A 125 -14.24 -18.64 -1.60
C ARG A 125 -13.68 -19.56 -2.71
N THR A 126 -12.76 -20.46 -2.38
CA THR A 126 -12.39 -21.57 -3.27
C THR A 126 -12.23 -22.88 -2.51
N LYS A 127 -13.23 -23.29 -1.73
CA LYS A 127 -13.51 -24.69 -1.38
C LYS A 127 -14.98 -24.81 -1.01
N GLU A 128 -15.82 -25.08 -2.00
CA GLU A 128 -17.08 -25.84 -1.90
C GLU A 128 -17.43 -26.36 -3.28
#